data_AF-A0A2H9TIJ5-F1
#
_entry.id   AF-A0A2H9TIJ5-F1
#
_cell.length_a   1.000
_cell.length_b   1.000
_cell.length_c   1.000
_cell.angle_alpha   90.00
_cell.angle_beta   90.00
_cell.angle_gamma   90.00
#
_symmetry.space_group_name_H-M   'P 1'
#
loop_
_entity.id
_entity.type
_entity.pdbx_description
1 polymer ?
#
loop_
_entity_poly.entity_id
_entity_poly.type
_entity_poly.pdbx_seq_one_letter_code
_entity_poly.pdbx_strand_id
1 'polypeptide(L)'
;FGKSPEWVVYHELVLTSREYMRQVTTIEPKWLAEVAPSYFQLGDPRELSRKKKDEKIVPLHSKHEAPDEWRLSKRKSYYKGSRNN
;
A
#
# COMPACT_ATOMS: atom_id res chain seq x y z
N PHE A 1 -23.34 9.56 2.99
CA PHE A 1 -22.42 9.70 4.12
C PHE A 1 -21.95 8.30 4.53
N GLY A 2 -20.64 8.01 4.53
CA GLY A 2 -20.14 6.66 4.91
C GLY A 2 -18.96 6.12 4.11
N LYS A 3 -18.51 6.78 3.05
CA LYS A 3 -17.21 6.50 2.42
C LYS A 3 -16.19 7.49 2.93
N SER A 4 -15.05 7.00 3.39
CA SER A 4 -13.91 7.85 3.69
C SER A 4 -13.41 8.51 2.40
N PRO A 5 -13.08 9.80 2.43
CA PRO A 5 -12.46 10.46 1.28
C PRO A 5 -11.10 9.83 0.98
N GLU A 6 -10.76 9.74 -0.30
CA GLU A 6 -9.46 9.20 -0.74
C GLU A 6 -8.33 10.22 -0.55
N TRP A 7 -8.64 11.51 -0.72
CA TRP A 7 -7.67 12.61 -0.66
C TRP A 7 -8.12 13.68 0.32
N VAL A 8 -7.24 14.04 1.25
CA VAL A 8 -7.48 15.06 2.27
C VAL A 8 -6.23 15.87 2.56
N VAL A 9 -6.42 17.09 3.05
CA VAL A 9 -5.40 17.92 3.68
C VAL A 9 -5.76 18.12 5.14
N TYR A 10 -4.78 18.13 6.03
CA TYR A 10 -4.94 18.37 7.47
C TYR A 10 -4.10 19.56 7.92
N HIS A 11 -4.51 20.22 9.01
CA HIS A 11 -3.75 21.33 9.57
C HIS A 11 -2.70 20.85 10.60
N GLU A 12 -3.09 19.90 11.45
CA GLU A 12 -2.24 19.39 12.53
C GLU A 12 -2.27 17.86 12.57
N LEU A 13 -1.11 17.26 12.86
CA LEU A 13 -0.98 15.84 13.19
C LEU A 13 -0.73 15.71 14.70
N VAL A 14 -1.62 14.99 15.39
CA VAL A 14 -1.54 14.79 16.84
C VAL A 14 -1.11 13.35 17.12
N LEU A 15 0.05 13.19 17.75
CA LEU A 15 0.56 11.90 18.18
C LEU A 15 0.08 11.58 19.60
N THR A 16 -0.65 10.48 19.76
CA THR A 16 -1.09 9.95 21.06
C THR A 16 -0.71 8.47 21.16
N SER A 17 -1.67 7.56 21.36
CA SER A 17 -1.50 6.11 21.16
C SER A 17 -1.65 5.70 19.69
N ARG A 18 -2.33 6.53 18.89
CA ARG A 18 -2.45 6.45 17.44
C ARG A 18 -2.29 7.86 16.87
N GLU A 19 -1.97 7.95 15.59
CA GLU A 19 -1.87 9.23 14.89
C GLU A 19 -3.28 9.70 14.49
N TYR A 20 -3.60 10.96 14.83
CA TYR A 20 -4.87 11.60 14.48
C TYR A 20 -4.63 12.88 13.70
N MET A 21 -5.40 13.08 12.63
CA MET A 21 -5.41 14.33 11.85
C MET A 21 -6.51 15.27 12.38
N ARG A 22 -6.19 16.56 12.56
CA ARG A 22 -7.14 17.60 13.00
C ARG A 22 -7.37 18.63 11.89
N GLN A 23 -8.61 19.13 11.82
CA GLN A 23 -9.08 20.06 10.77
C GLN A 23 -8.83 19.50 9.36
N VAL A 24 -9.57 18.44 9.02
CA VAL A 24 -9.41 17.69 7.78
C VAL A 24 -10.38 18.22 6.72
N THR A 25 -9.86 18.51 5.53
CA THR A 25 -10.66 18.97 4.37
C THR A 25 -10.42 18.04 3.19
N THR A 26 -11.50 17.60 2.55
CA THR A 26 -11.44 16.79 1.32
C THR A 26 -10.98 17.66 0.15
N ILE A 27 -10.10 17.11 -0.70
CA ILE A 27 -9.56 17.81 -1.87
C ILE A 27 -9.59 16.93 -3.12
N GLU A 28 -9.49 17.56 -4.29
CA GLU A 28 -9.14 16.86 -5.53
C GLU A 28 -7.61 16.88 -5.75
N PRO A 29 -6.98 15.76 -6.15
CA PRO A 29 -5.52 15.67 -6.24
C PRO A 29 -4.91 16.64 -7.28
N LYS A 30 -5.65 17.01 -8.32
CA LYS A 30 -5.17 17.96 -9.35
C LYS A 30 -4.85 19.35 -8.78
N TRP A 31 -5.56 19.77 -7.73
CA TRP A 31 -5.36 21.09 -7.11
C TRP A 31 -3.96 21.24 -6.51
N LEU A 32 -3.34 20.14 -6.07
CA LEU A 32 -1.98 20.17 -5.54
C LEU A 32 -0.95 20.53 -6.62
N ALA A 33 -1.09 19.96 -7.82
CA ALA A 33 -0.23 20.27 -8.95
C ALA A 33 -0.47 21.71 -9.48
N GLU A 34 -1.71 22.20 -9.39
CA GLU A 34 -2.08 23.57 -9.78
C GLU A 34 -1.51 24.62 -8.79
N VAL A 35 -1.64 24.39 -7.48
CA VAL A 35 -1.24 25.36 -6.44
C VAL A 35 0.24 25.30 -6.11
N ALA A 36 0.86 24.12 -6.18
CA ALA A 36 2.25 23.91 -5.81
C ALA A 36 3.01 23.05 -6.86
N PRO A 37 3.16 23.55 -8.10
CA PRO A 37 3.77 22.81 -9.21
C PRO A 37 5.25 22.47 -9.00
N SER A 38 5.97 23.21 -8.15
CA SER A 38 7.36 22.91 -7.79
C SER A 38 7.51 21.73 -6.84
N TYR A 39 6.43 21.33 -6.16
CA TYR A 39 6.43 20.27 -5.17
C TYR A 39 5.69 19.02 -5.65
N PHE A 40 4.60 19.20 -6.42
CA PHE A 40 3.77 18.11 -6.91
C PHE A 40 3.81 18.00 -8.42
N GLN A 41 3.98 16.77 -8.91
CA GLN A 41 3.90 16.43 -10.33
C GLN A 41 2.96 15.24 -10.51
N LEU A 42 2.08 15.32 -11.51
CA LEU A 42 1.24 14.20 -11.92
C LEU A 42 2.12 13.17 -12.64
N GLY A 43 2.05 11.91 -12.20
CA GLY A 43 2.76 10.81 -12.83
C GLY A 43 2.17 10.44 -14.20
N ASP A 44 2.99 9.91 -15.10
CA ASP A 44 2.51 9.35 -16.37
C ASP A 44 1.70 8.07 -16.09
N PRO A 45 0.41 8.00 -16.52
CA PRO A 45 -0.40 6.79 -16.35
C PRO A 45 0.18 5.54 -17.01
N ARG A 46 1.07 5.68 -17.99
CA ARG A 46 1.74 4.56 -18.67
C ARG A 46 2.94 4.03 -17.91
N GLU A 47 3.43 4.77 -16.92
CA GLU A 47 4.61 4.40 -16.16
C GLU A 47 4.28 4.11 -14.70
N LEU A 48 4.72 2.94 -14.23
CA LEU A 48 4.60 2.61 -12.81
C LEU A 48 5.64 3.39 -12.00
N SER A 49 5.17 4.07 -10.95
CA SER A 49 6.05 4.69 -9.96
C SER A 49 6.92 3.63 -9.27
N ARG A 50 8.07 4.03 -8.73
CA ARG A 50 8.95 3.10 -7.96
C ARG A 50 8.19 2.40 -6.84
N LYS A 51 7.41 3.16 -6.06
CA LYS A 51 6.54 2.62 -5.01
C LYS A 51 5.58 1.56 -5.55
N LYS A 52 4.93 1.83 -6.68
CA LYS A 52 3.97 0.88 -7.27
C LYS A 52 4.63 -0.40 -7.77
N LYS A 53 5.88 -0.32 -8.26
CA LYS A 53 6.68 -1.50 -8.67
C LYS A 53 7.09 -2.37 -7.48
N ASP A 54 7.30 -1.76 -6.31
CA ASP A 54 7.73 -2.46 -5.09
C ASP A 54 6.56 -3.07 -4.30
N GLU A 55 5.31 -2.71 -4.64
CA GLU A 55 4.11 -3.30 -4.04
C GLU A 55 4.00 -4.80 -4.36
N LYS A 56 3.83 -5.62 -3.33
CA LYS A 56 3.61 -7.06 -3.45
C LYS A 56 2.15 -7.38 -3.22
N ILE A 57 1.51 -8.03 -4.19
CA ILE A 57 0.18 -8.59 -3.99
C ILE A 57 0.28 -9.82 -3.09
N VAL A 58 -0.64 -9.93 -2.13
CA VAL A 58 -0.82 -11.10 -1.27
C VAL A 58 -2.19 -11.70 -1.57
N PRO A 59 -2.34 -13.03 -1.50
CA PRO A 59 -3.65 -13.65 -1.64
C PRO A 59 -4.57 -13.22 -0.49
N LEU A 60 -5.87 -13.34 -0.73
CA LEU A 60 -6.88 -13.12 0.30
C LEU A 60 -6.63 -14.05 1.49
N HIS A 61 -6.82 -13.54 2.70
CA HIS A 61 -6.64 -14.33 3.92
C HIS A 61 -7.64 -15.50 3.98
N SER A 62 -7.13 -16.72 4.14
CA SER A 62 -7.90 -17.92 4.43
C SER A 62 -7.71 -18.33 5.88
N LYS A 63 -8.80 -18.54 6.61
CA LYS A 63 -8.74 -18.95 8.04
C LYS A 63 -8.24 -20.38 8.25
N HIS A 64 -8.25 -21.21 7.20
CA HIS A 64 -7.93 -22.64 7.28
C HIS A 64 -6.55 -22.99 6.73
N GLU A 65 -5.85 -22.05 6.13
CA GLU A 65 -4.54 -22.28 5.51
C GLU A 65 -3.49 -21.52 6.31
N ALA A 66 -2.35 -22.16 6.57
CA ALA A 66 -1.28 -21.45 7.25
C ALA A 66 -0.65 -20.41 6.28
N PRO A 67 -0.13 -19.28 6.80
CA PRO A 67 0.48 -18.26 5.96
C PRO A 67 1.55 -18.84 5.04
N ASP A 68 1.54 -18.41 3.77
CA ASP A 68 2.56 -18.73 2.76
C ASP A 68 2.67 -20.20 2.31
N GLU A 69 1.78 -21.12 2.74
CA GLU A 69 1.78 -22.52 2.28
C GLU A 69 1.57 -22.69 0.78
N TRP A 70 0.77 -21.79 0.19
CA TRP A 70 0.57 -21.70 -1.25
C TRP A 70 1.88 -21.46 -2.05
N ARG A 71 2.95 -20.99 -1.42
CA ARG A 71 4.22 -20.70 -2.12
C ARG A 71 4.91 -21.99 -2.59
N LEU A 72 5.15 -22.09 -3.89
CA LEU A 72 5.90 -23.21 -4.50
C LEU A 72 7.29 -23.42 -3.89
N SER A 73 7.92 -22.36 -3.35
CA SER A 73 9.20 -22.44 -2.65
C SER A 73 9.13 -23.30 -1.39
N LYS A 74 8.00 -23.34 -0.68
CA LYS A 74 7.80 -24.20 0.50
C LYS A 74 7.72 -25.67 0.10
N ARG A 75 7.05 -25.99 -1.01
CA ARG A 75 6.95 -27.37 -1.53
C ARG A 75 8.31 -27.95 -1.92
N LYS A 76 9.22 -27.15 -2.51
CA LYS A 76 10.56 -27.62 -2.91
C LYS A 76 11.48 -27.93 -1.72
N SER A 77 11.31 -27.28 -0.57
CA SER A 77 12.09 -27.57 0.63
C SER A 77 11.86 -29.00 1.14
N TYR A 78 10.65 -29.55 0.93
CA TYR A 78 10.31 -30.92 1.33
C TYR A 78 11.09 -31.97 0.51
N TYR A 79 11.15 -31.81 -0.80
CA TYR A 79 11.82 -32.78 -1.69
C TYR A 79 13.36 -32.69 -1.67
N LYS A 80 13.94 -31.57 -1.24
CA LYS A 80 15.40 -31.38 -1.23
C LYS A 80 16.12 -32.16 -0.13
N GLY A 81 15.40 -32.58 0.92
CA GLY A 81 15.92 -33.46 1.98
C GLY A 81 15.93 -34.95 1.63
N SER A 82 15.20 -35.37 0.58
CA SER A 82 15.07 -36.79 0.20
C SER A 82 16.07 -37.25 -0.86
N ARG A 83 17.02 -36.41 -1.27
CA ARG A 83 17.97 -36.69 -2.36
C ARG A 83 19.40 -36.95 -1.90
N ASN A 84 19.60 -37.11 -0.58
CA ASN A 84 20.85 -37.55 0.03
C ASN A 84 20.58 -38.87 0.79
N ASN A 85 20.43 -39.97 0.05
CA ASN A 85 20.80 -41.32 0.48
C ASN A 85 21.05 -42.17 -0.78
#